data_AF-A0A2H0BBU0-F1
#
_entry.id   AF-A0A2H0BBU0-F1
#
_cell.length_a   1.000
_cell.length_b   1.000
_cell.length_c   1.000
_cell.angle_alpha   90.00
_cell.angle_beta   90.00
_cell.angle_gamma   90.00
#
_symmetry.space_group_name_H-M   'P 1'
#
loop_
_entity.id
_entity.type
_entity.pdbx_description
1 polymer ?
#
loop_
_entity_poly.entity_id
_entity_poly.type
_entity_poly.pdbx_seq_one_letter_code
_entity_poly.pdbx_strand_id
1 'polypeptide(L)'
;KEIWFYDFRTNIHFTLKKNPLKLEDLRDFITCYNPDNRHKRKELFNAETNPEGRWRKFSYAEIIARDKTSLDISWIKDKSLADLDNLPDPDVLAGEIIENLEAGLESFKEIMLTINGKE
;
A
#
# COMPACT_ATOMS: atom_id res chain seq x y z
N LYS A 1 9.01 -18.58 -21.24
CA LYS A 1 7.69 -18.06 -20.81
C LYS A 1 7.93 -17.14 -19.63
N GLU A 2 7.23 -16.01 -19.58
CA GLU A 2 7.45 -14.94 -18.60
C GLU A 2 6.10 -14.49 -18.05
N ILE A 3 6.07 -14.14 -16.77
CA ILE A 3 4.89 -13.60 -16.09
C ILE A 3 5.21 -12.19 -15.63
N TRP A 4 4.27 -11.28 -15.85
CA TRP A 4 4.41 -9.87 -15.52
C TRP A 4 3.48 -9.52 -14.36
N PHE A 5 4.01 -8.78 -13.39
CA PHE A 5 3.29 -8.34 -12.21
C PHE A 5 3.26 -6.81 -12.19
N TYR A 6 2.09 -6.26 -11.88
CA TYR A 6 1.92 -4.84 -11.59
C TYR A 6 1.52 -4.67 -10.12
N ASP A 7 2.35 -4.01 -9.32
CA ASP A 7 2.00 -3.71 -7.93
C ASP A 7 1.14 -2.44 -7.87
N PHE A 8 -0.18 -2.63 -7.89
CA PHE A 8 -1.18 -1.57 -7.65
C PHE A 8 -1.76 -1.64 -6.22
N ARG A 9 -0.98 -2.13 -5.25
CA ARG A 9 -1.42 -2.32 -3.87
C ARG A 9 -0.54 -1.56 -2.88
N THR A 10 0.77 -1.76 -2.96
CA THR A 10 1.71 -1.24 -1.97
C THR A 10 1.75 0.28 -2.03
N ASN A 11 1.58 0.94 -0.87
CA ASN A 11 1.55 2.41 -0.75
C ASN A 11 0.46 3.08 -1.62
N ILE A 12 -0.65 2.39 -1.93
CA ILE A 12 -1.80 2.95 -2.64
C ILE A 12 -3.04 2.88 -1.75
N HIS A 13 -3.72 4.01 -1.60
CA HIS A 13 -4.88 4.13 -0.71
C HIS A 13 -6.09 4.73 -1.42
N PHE A 14 -7.07 3.88 -1.72
CA PHE A 14 -8.38 4.28 -2.23
C PHE A 14 -9.45 4.10 -1.17
N THR A 15 -10.44 4.99 -1.15
CA THR A 15 -11.62 4.89 -0.28
C THR A 15 -12.87 5.17 -1.11
N LEU A 16 -14.00 4.53 -0.77
CA LEU A 16 -15.23 4.67 -1.54
C LEU A 16 -15.79 6.10 -1.58
N LYS A 17 -15.51 6.92 -0.56
CA LYS A 17 -16.11 8.26 -0.41
C LYS A 17 -15.14 9.41 -0.66
N LYS A 18 -13.91 9.35 -0.13
CA LYS A 18 -12.96 10.48 -0.17
C LYS A 18 -11.96 10.38 -1.33
N ASN A 19 -11.57 9.16 -1.71
CA ASN A 19 -10.61 8.92 -2.79
C ASN A 19 -11.00 7.67 -3.61
N PRO A 20 -12.10 7.71 -4.38
CA PRO A 20 -12.54 6.56 -5.17
C PRO A 20 -11.58 6.30 -6.33
N LEU A 21 -11.37 5.02 -6.66
CA LEU A 21 -10.58 4.58 -7.81
C LEU A 21 -11.18 5.12 -9.11
N LYS A 22 -10.33 5.68 -9.98
CA LYS A 22 -10.72 6.20 -11.29
C LYS A 22 -9.92 5.49 -12.39
N LEU A 23 -10.38 5.66 -13.63
CA LEU A 23 -9.68 5.10 -14.79
C LEU A 23 -8.27 5.70 -14.94
N GLU A 24 -8.11 6.97 -14.57
CA GLU A 24 -6.85 7.69 -14.58
C GLU A 24 -5.76 6.96 -13.79
N ASP A 25 -6.12 6.39 -12.64
CA ASP A 25 -5.19 5.67 -11.76
C ASP A 25 -4.68 4.36 -12.39
N LEU A 26 -5.43 3.82 -13.37
CA LEU A 26 -5.07 2.61 -14.11
C LEU A 26 -4.29 2.89 -15.40
N ARG A 27 -4.10 4.16 -15.80
CA ARG A 27 -3.44 4.51 -17.08
C ARG A 27 -2.00 4.02 -17.14
N ASP A 28 -1.26 4.09 -16.03
CA ASP A 28 0.11 3.60 -15.97
C ASP A 28 0.18 2.08 -16.17
N PHE A 29 -0.73 1.33 -15.51
CA PHE A 29 -0.88 -0.10 -15.75
C PHE A 29 -1.21 -0.40 -17.22
N ILE A 30 -2.16 0.29 -17.84
CA ILE A 30 -2.55 0.08 -19.24
C ILE A 30 -1.35 0.33 -20.17
N THR A 31 -0.58 1.37 -19.90
CA THR A 31 0.64 1.71 -20.66
C THR A 31 1.69 0.60 -20.53
N CYS A 32 1.94 0.13 -19.31
CA CYS A 32 2.86 -0.98 -19.03
C CYS A 32 2.40 -2.31 -19.67
N TYR A 33 1.10 -2.57 -19.62
CA TYR A 33 0.48 -3.75 -20.21
C TYR A 33 0.62 -3.75 -21.74
N ASN A 34 0.59 -2.57 -22.37
CA ASN A 34 0.71 -2.39 -23.82
C ASN A 34 -0.25 -3.31 -24.60
N PRO A 35 -1.56 -3.02 -24.59
CA PRO A 35 -2.56 -3.89 -25.20
C PRO A 35 -2.36 -4.06 -26.71
N ASP A 36 -1.83 -3.05 -27.40
CA ASP A 36 -1.55 -3.11 -28.84
C ASP A 36 -0.48 -4.15 -29.16
N ASN A 37 0.55 -4.28 -28.31
CA ASN A 37 1.54 -5.35 -28.44
C ASN A 37 2.20 -5.73 -27.13
N ARG A 38 1.64 -6.77 -26.51
CA ARG A 38 2.14 -7.37 -25.27
C ARG A 38 3.59 -7.89 -25.33
N HIS A 39 4.14 -8.11 -26.51
CA HIS A 39 5.53 -8.56 -26.67
C HIS A 39 6.54 -7.41 -26.61
N LYS A 40 6.07 -6.16 -26.68
CA LYS A 40 6.90 -4.94 -26.57
C LYS A 40 6.83 -4.30 -25.18
N ARG A 41 6.40 -5.05 -24.17
CA ARG A 41 6.38 -4.56 -22.78
C ARG A 41 7.82 -4.38 -22.28
N LYS A 42 8.04 -3.29 -21.56
CA LYS A 42 9.33 -2.96 -20.96
C LYS A 42 9.18 -2.96 -19.46
N GLU A 43 10.12 -3.60 -18.78
CA GLU A 43 10.17 -3.61 -17.33
C GLU A 43 10.48 -2.21 -16.80
N LEU A 44 9.79 -1.80 -15.73
CA LEU A 44 10.09 -0.56 -15.00
C LEU A 44 10.94 -0.83 -13.77
N PHE A 45 10.83 -2.01 -13.17
CA PHE A 45 11.68 -2.43 -12.06
C PHE A 45 13.15 -2.54 -12.49
N ASN A 46 14.03 -1.97 -11.68
CA ASN A 46 15.46 -2.21 -11.77
C ASN A 46 16.04 -2.25 -10.35
N ALA A 47 16.77 -3.31 -10.00
CA ALA A 47 17.24 -3.50 -8.62
C ALA A 47 18.16 -2.37 -8.11
N GLU A 48 18.87 -1.67 -9.01
CA GLU A 48 19.84 -0.63 -8.69
C GLU A 48 19.26 0.77 -8.87
N THR A 49 18.56 1.02 -9.99
CA THR A 49 18.13 2.36 -10.39
C THR A 49 16.66 2.64 -10.13
N ASN A 50 15.82 1.62 -10.01
CA ASN A 50 14.38 1.77 -9.76
C ASN A 50 13.79 0.56 -9.01
N PRO A 51 14.21 0.30 -7.77
CA PRO A 51 13.77 -0.89 -7.03
C PRO A 51 12.28 -0.84 -6.66
N GLU A 52 11.67 0.35 -6.69
CA GLU A 52 10.23 0.56 -6.46
C GLU A 52 9.39 0.52 -7.76
N GLY A 53 9.99 0.17 -8.90
CA GLY A 53 9.26 0.06 -10.16
C GLY A 53 8.09 -0.94 -10.06
N ARG A 54 6.86 -0.47 -10.30
CA ARG A 54 5.63 -1.24 -10.10
C ARG A 54 5.39 -2.31 -11.15
N TRP A 55 6.09 -2.27 -12.28
CA TRP A 55 5.96 -3.24 -13.37
C TRP A 55 7.22 -4.10 -13.49
N ARG A 56 7.11 -5.36 -13.07
CA ARG A 56 8.23 -6.31 -12.98
C ARG A 56 7.92 -7.62 -13.68
N LYS A 57 8.94 -8.20 -14.30
CA LYS A 57 8.91 -9.46 -15.02
C LYS A 57 9.59 -10.55 -14.21
N PHE A 58 8.98 -11.72 -14.19
CA PHE A 58 9.54 -12.94 -13.63
C PHE A 58 9.57 -14.04 -14.68
N SER A 59 10.68 -14.76 -14.74
CA SER A 59 10.83 -15.96 -15.56
C SER A 59 10.04 -17.12 -14.94
N TYR A 60 9.68 -18.09 -15.77
CA TYR A 60 9.06 -19.33 -15.30
C TYR A 60 9.93 -20.07 -14.27
N ALA A 61 11.26 -20.05 -14.46
CA ALA A 61 12.20 -20.71 -13.56
C ALA A 61 12.21 -20.06 -12.16
N GLU A 62 12.14 -18.73 -12.09
CA GLU A 62 12.04 -18.03 -10.81
C GLU A 62 10.75 -18.38 -10.08
N ILE A 63 9.64 -18.53 -10.80
CA ILE A 63 8.32 -18.81 -10.19
C ILE A 63 8.24 -20.25 -9.69
N ILE A 64 8.70 -21.22 -10.49
CA ILE A 64 8.64 -22.64 -10.11
C ILE A 64 9.58 -22.96 -8.93
N ALA A 65 10.66 -22.20 -8.78
CA ALA A 65 11.61 -22.34 -7.69
C ALA A 65 11.10 -21.79 -6.34
N ARG A 66 10.00 -21.03 -6.33
CA ARG A 66 9.39 -20.52 -5.09
C ARG A 66 8.75 -21.63 -4.29
N ASP A 67 8.73 -21.46 -2.96
CA ASP A 67 7.98 -22.35 -2.08
C ASP A 67 6.53 -22.48 -2.57
N LYS A 68 6.09 -23.74 -2.73
CA LYS A 68 4.76 -24.11 -3.24
C LYS A 68 4.38 -23.46 -4.58
N THR A 69 5.35 -23.00 -5.37
CA THR A 69 5.11 -22.25 -6.62
C THR A 69 4.18 -21.04 -6.38
N SER A 70 4.35 -20.36 -5.24
CA SER A 70 3.48 -19.25 -4.86
C SER A 70 3.61 -18.06 -5.83
N LEU A 71 2.45 -17.58 -6.32
CA LEU A 71 2.32 -16.35 -7.11
C LEU A 71 2.11 -15.11 -6.24
N ASP A 72 2.10 -15.25 -4.92
CA ASP A 72 2.12 -14.12 -4.00
C ASP A 72 3.54 -13.53 -3.99
N ILE A 73 3.75 -12.54 -4.86
CA ILE A 73 5.04 -11.91 -5.14
C ILE A 73 4.92 -10.41 -4.89
N SER A 74 5.73 -9.89 -3.98
CA SER A 74 5.89 -8.46 -3.70
C SER A 74 7.37 -8.11 -3.56
N TRP A 75 7.76 -6.92 -3.99
CA TRP A 75 9.14 -6.42 -3.89
C TRP A 75 9.23 -4.96 -3.42
N ILE A 76 8.14 -4.21 -3.49
CA ILE A 76 8.07 -2.85 -2.95
C ILE A 76 7.86 -2.94 -1.43
N LYS A 77 8.60 -2.13 -0.68
CA LYS A 77 8.45 -2.04 0.77
C LYS A 77 7.29 -1.10 1.13
N ASP A 78 6.52 -1.49 2.13
CA ASP A 78 5.46 -0.66 2.71
C ASP A 78 6.09 0.51 3.49
N LYS A 79 5.60 1.74 3.25
CA LYS A 79 6.08 2.97 3.89
C LYS A 79 5.27 3.32 5.16
N SER A 80 4.13 2.68 5.40
CA SER A 80 3.17 3.03 6.46
C SER A 80 3.67 2.89 7.90
N LEU A 81 4.84 2.29 8.14
CA LEU A 81 5.43 2.13 9.47
C LEU A 81 6.84 2.73 9.62
N ALA A 82 7.44 3.24 8.55
CA ALA A 82 8.85 3.64 8.53
C ALA A 82 9.11 5.03 7.93
N ASP A 83 8.09 5.74 7.47
CA ASP A 83 8.26 7.04 6.81
C ASP A 83 8.30 8.19 7.84
N LEU A 84 9.32 8.16 8.73
CA LEU A 84 9.65 9.26 9.63
C LEU A 84 9.95 10.56 8.87
N ASP A 85 10.30 10.45 7.57
CA ASP A 85 10.65 11.57 6.69
C ASP A 85 9.42 12.23 6.03
N ASN A 86 8.24 11.58 6.06
CA ASN A 86 6.95 12.14 5.59
C ASN A 86 5.94 12.29 6.73
N LEU A 87 6.41 12.57 7.95
CA LEU A 87 5.51 12.94 9.04
C LEU A 87 4.85 14.30 8.72
N PRO A 88 3.56 14.48 9.07
CA PRO A 88 2.96 15.80 9.06
C PRO A 88 3.73 16.71 10.03
N ASP A 89 3.57 18.03 9.85
CA ASP A 89 4.21 19.04 10.69
C ASP A 89 4.04 18.68 12.18
N PRO A 90 5.09 18.80 13.03
CA PRO A 90 5.04 18.36 14.43
C PRO A 90 3.81 18.85 15.21
N ASP A 91 3.31 20.05 14.90
CA ASP A 91 2.11 20.61 15.52
C ASP A 91 0.83 19.84 15.14
N VAL A 92 0.72 19.39 13.88
CA VAL A 92 -0.40 18.57 13.40
C VAL A 92 -0.34 17.19 14.07
N LEU A 93 0.84 16.56 14.09
CA LEU A 93 1.03 15.26 14.71
C LEU A 93 0.74 15.30 16.21
N ALA A 94 1.20 16.34 16.92
CA ALA A 94 0.91 16.53 18.33
C ALA A 94 -0.60 16.71 18.57
N GLY A 95 -1.28 17.48 17.71
CA GLY A 95 -2.74 17.64 17.76
C GLY A 95 -3.49 16.32 17.61
N GLU A 96 -3.13 15.51 16.61
CA GLU A 96 -3.74 14.19 16.39
C GLU A 96 -3.49 13.22 17.56
N ILE A 97 -2.30 13.26 18.17
CA ILE A 97 -1.99 12.44 19.35
C ILE A 97 -2.86 12.86 20.54
N ILE A 98 -2.99 14.17 20.79
CA ILE A 98 -3.81 14.71 21.88
C ILE A 98 -5.28 14.30 21.69
N GLU A 99 -5.83 14.51 20.49
CA GLU A 99 -7.24 14.18 20.18
C GLU A 99 -7.52 12.69 20.40
N ASN A 100 -6.63 11.81 19.94
CA ASN A 100 -6.79 10.36 20.14
C ASN A 100 -6.70 9.96 21.61
N LEU A 101 -5.79 10.56 22.39
CA LEU A 101 -5.67 10.29 23.82
C LEU A 101 -6.89 10.80 24.60
N GLU A 102 -7.44 11.97 24.24
CA GLU A 102 -8.66 12.50 24.82
C GLU A 102 -9.87 11.63 24.52
N ALA A 103 -10.03 11.18 23.27
CA ALA A 103 -11.09 10.25 22.87
C ALA A 103 -11.00 8.92 23.62
N GLY A 104 -9.78 8.37 23.76
CA GLY A 104 -9.54 7.16 24.55
C GLY A 104 -9.87 7.36 26.03
N LEU A 105 -9.44 8.49 26.61
CA LEU A 105 -9.73 8.83 28.00
C LEU A 105 -11.25 8.98 28.25
N GLU A 106 -11.97 9.63 27.34
CA GLU A 106 -13.41 9.82 27.46
C GLU A 106 -14.16 8.49 27.39
N SER A 107 -13.75 7.59 26.49
CA SER A 107 -14.27 6.22 26.42
C SER A 107 -14.08 5.47 27.76
N PHE A 108 -12.92 5.61 28.40
CA PHE A 108 -12.69 5.01 29.73
C PHE A 108 -13.56 5.64 30.82
N LYS A 109 -13.80 6.95 30.79
CA LYS A 109 -14.71 7.61 31.74
C LYS A 109 -16.15 7.13 31.57
N GLU A 110 -16.63 6.99 30.33
CA GLU A 110 -17.96 6.46 30.05
C GLU A 110 -18.13 5.03 30.57
N ILE A 111 -17.11 4.18 30.37
CA ILE A 111 -17.08 2.82 30.93
C ILE A 111 -17.13 2.87 32.47
N MET A 112 -16.34 3.75 33.10
CA MET A 112 -16.33 3.91 34.56
C MET A 112 -17.68 4.37 35.11
N LEU A 113 -18.35 5.31 34.45
CA LEU A 113 -19.70 5.75 34.81
C LEU A 113 -20.71 4.60 34.68
N THR A 114 -20.60 3.80 33.62
CA THR A 114 -21.47 2.64 33.39
C THR A 114 -21.27 1.54 34.43
N ILE A 115 -20.02 1.32 34.88
CA ILE A 115 -19.69 0.35 35.92
C ILE A 115 -20.16 0.84 37.30
N ASN A 116 -19.95 2.12 37.62
CA ASN A 116 -20.30 2.71 38.92
C ASN A 116 -21.79 3.08 39.05
N GLY A 117 -22.53 3.19 37.94
CA GLY A 117 -23.96 3.50 37.90
C GLY A 117 -24.89 2.28 38.00
N LYS A 118 -24.35 1.09 38.29
CA LYS A 118 -25.13 -0.09 38.69
C LYS A 118 -25.24 -0.17 40.22
N GLU A 119 -26.11 0.66 40.78
CA GLU A 119 -26.88 0.37 42.00
C GLU A 119 -28.38 0.51 41.69
#